data_AF-A0A8S3V836-F1
#
_entry.id   AF-A0A8S3V836-F1
#
_cell.length_a   1.000
_cell.length_b   1.000
_cell.length_c   1.000
_cell.angle_alpha   90.00
_cell.angle_beta   90.00
_cell.angle_gamma   90.00
#
_symmetry.space_group_name_H-M   'P 1'
#
loop_
_entity.id
_entity.type
_entity.pdbx_description
1 polymer ?
#
loop_
_entity_poly.entity_id
_entity_poly.type
_entity_poly.pdbx_seq_one_letter_code
_entity_poly.pdbx_strand_id
1 'polypeptide(L)'
;MDASTVMDEISKVLQSNEELPVDDSFSVTVGRIDIPSGGGRVYITKLTGDDNSLKRKRSIISRPSDTMCMPMAISVCFLKTCRVVSPREWKTLTSDDTECMTDKVLKHRTTPKWFYNHVLDKGRKECINFAKRLCALADVSTEKQCNINDIERFEKVVDLQILVISSKLGNKFIRVGEGETDRKRKVLVREERPPELHQCGEWKCVCCRDYQPEEHLCYQRAINTERTDRQMIFFDCETTQDTLLQCENGNLPSTSRCQNCKDKEEACNQCTLCQNCGKSWCGSKEHKVNFICMQTACDHCKDKQISDEPKCNFCGVRCSMCDKKDKKEFKKEPCFKTCGFRERIFRGELATDAFCRRVFSEQYTNAVVLSHNGSGYDNYFLIDWLIKNSIRPDVIFNGSKIMYMAINRGLNIRVLDSLNFYR
;
A
#
# COMPACT_ATOMS: atom_id res chain seq x y z
N MET A 1 9.23 -18.27 -20.68
CA MET A 1 9.61 -19.40 -19.79
C MET A 1 10.09 -20.48 -20.73
N ASP A 2 11.35 -20.84 -20.61
CA ASP A 2 11.92 -21.92 -21.40
C ASP A 2 11.53 -23.26 -20.78
N ALA A 3 11.12 -24.23 -21.59
CA ALA A 3 10.67 -25.54 -21.13
C ALA A 3 11.81 -26.31 -20.45
N SER A 4 13.05 -26.07 -20.88
CA SER A 4 14.27 -26.63 -20.30
C SER A 4 14.40 -26.30 -18.81
N THR A 5 14.20 -25.03 -18.44
CA THR A 5 14.35 -24.55 -17.06
C THR A 5 13.30 -25.13 -16.11
N VAL A 6 12.07 -25.33 -16.62
CA VAL A 6 10.99 -25.94 -15.83
C VAL A 6 11.28 -27.42 -15.56
N MET A 7 11.78 -28.15 -16.56
CA MET A 7 12.15 -29.55 -16.41
C MET A 7 13.36 -29.74 -15.48
N ASP A 8 14.33 -28.83 -15.53
CA ASP A 8 15.49 -28.84 -14.63
C ASP A 8 15.08 -28.71 -13.16
N GLU A 9 14.18 -27.78 -12.84
CA GLU A 9 13.68 -27.61 -11.47
C GLU A 9 12.80 -28.78 -11.00
N ILE A 10 11.99 -29.37 -11.89
CA ILE A 10 11.24 -30.59 -11.58
C ILE A 10 12.20 -31.75 -11.25
N SER A 11 13.31 -31.87 -11.99
CA SER A 11 14.33 -32.89 -11.74
C SER A 11 15.03 -32.73 -10.39
N LYS A 12 15.20 -31.50 -9.90
CA LYS A 12 15.81 -31.20 -8.59
C LYS A 12 14.91 -31.59 -7.43
N VAL A 13 13.59 -31.55 -7.62
CA VAL A 13 12.59 -31.88 -6.59
C VAL A 13 12.37 -33.39 -6.51
N LEU A 14 12.52 -34.10 -7.63
CA LEU A 14 12.45 -35.56 -7.71
C LEU A 14 13.71 -36.20 -7.12
N GLN A 15 13.62 -36.74 -5.90
CA GLN A 15 14.65 -37.65 -5.39
C GLN A 15 14.57 -38.98 -6.14
N SER A 16 15.72 -39.61 -6.38
CA SER A 16 15.92 -40.77 -7.27
C SER A 16 15.18 -42.07 -6.91
N ASN A 17 14.24 -42.05 -5.97
CA ASN A 17 13.45 -43.20 -5.53
C ASN A 17 11.94 -42.93 -5.44
N GLU A 18 11.44 -41.80 -5.96
CA GLU A 18 10.00 -41.52 -6.02
C GLU A 18 9.48 -41.57 -7.45
N GLU A 19 8.69 -42.59 -7.75
CA GLU A 19 7.89 -42.66 -8.98
C GLU A 19 6.65 -41.78 -8.81
N LEU A 20 6.64 -40.58 -9.40
CA LEU A 20 5.43 -39.78 -9.49
C LEU A 20 4.52 -40.36 -10.60
N PRO A 21 3.29 -40.80 -10.28
CA PRO A 21 2.34 -41.19 -11.30
C PRO A 21 1.94 -39.95 -12.11
N VAL A 22 2.36 -39.90 -13.37
CA VAL A 22 1.96 -38.85 -14.32
C VAL A 22 0.62 -39.24 -14.94
N ASP A 23 -0.42 -39.25 -14.10
CA ASP A 23 -1.81 -39.44 -14.53
C ASP A 23 -2.58 -38.11 -14.52
N ASP A 24 -3.87 -38.15 -14.85
CA ASP A 24 -4.75 -36.96 -14.94
C ASP A 24 -4.91 -36.20 -13.61
N SER A 25 -4.42 -36.74 -12.48
CA SER A 25 -4.39 -36.05 -11.18
C SER A 25 -3.11 -35.21 -10.98
N PHE A 26 -2.09 -35.39 -11.82
CA PHE A 26 -0.83 -34.66 -11.73
C PHE A 26 -0.93 -33.25 -12.31
N SER A 27 -1.22 -32.27 -11.46
CA SER A 27 -1.29 -30.87 -11.87
C SER A 27 0.00 -30.11 -11.51
N VAL A 28 0.78 -29.70 -12.51
CA VAL A 28 1.90 -28.78 -12.32
C VAL A 28 1.40 -27.34 -12.48
N THR A 29 1.40 -26.58 -11.39
CA THR A 29 1.03 -25.16 -11.42
C THR A 29 2.28 -24.30 -11.51
N VAL A 30 2.60 -23.82 -12.71
CA VAL A 30 3.74 -22.92 -12.92
C VAL A 30 3.32 -21.48 -12.62
N GLY A 31 3.82 -20.93 -11.52
CA GLY A 31 3.59 -19.54 -11.13
C GLY A 31 4.70 -18.62 -11.67
N ARG A 32 4.37 -17.71 -12.57
CA ARG A 32 5.28 -16.62 -12.96
C ARG A 32 5.03 -15.43 -12.02
N ILE A 33 5.99 -15.13 -11.16
CA ILE A 33 5.98 -13.90 -10.36
C ILE A 33 6.74 -12.84 -11.15
N ASP A 34 6.01 -11.98 -11.87
CA ASP A 34 6.60 -10.75 -12.38
C ASP A 34 6.88 -9.84 -11.18
N ILE A 35 8.16 -9.68 -10.84
CA ILE A 35 8.60 -8.76 -9.79
C ILE A 35 8.09 -7.37 -10.19
N PRO A 36 7.19 -6.73 -9.41
CA PRO A 36 6.71 -5.40 -9.74
C PRO A 36 7.90 -4.44 -9.66
N SER A 37 8.38 -4.00 -10.82
CA SER A 37 9.32 -2.89 -10.91
C SER A 37 8.73 -1.71 -10.17
N GLY A 38 9.43 -1.22 -9.14
CA GLY A 38 8.95 -0.19 -8.23
C GLY A 38 8.23 0.92 -8.99
N GLY A 39 7.03 1.27 -8.52
CA GLY A 39 6.25 2.35 -9.10
C GLY A 39 6.97 3.67 -8.87
N GLY A 40 7.86 4.03 -9.79
CA GLY A 40 8.36 5.40 -9.90
C GLY A 40 7.16 6.35 -9.98
N ARG A 41 7.37 7.60 -9.58
CA ARG A 41 6.36 8.66 -9.67
C ARG A 41 5.84 8.68 -11.11
N VAL A 42 4.63 8.17 -11.33
CA VAL A 42 4.07 8.08 -12.69
C VAL A 42 3.64 9.48 -13.08
N TYR A 43 4.49 10.15 -13.83
CA TYR A 43 4.16 11.42 -14.46
C TYR A 43 2.96 11.21 -15.39
N ILE A 44 2.04 12.17 -15.39
CA ILE A 44 0.92 12.16 -16.32
C ILE A 44 1.50 12.56 -17.68
N THR A 45 1.89 11.56 -18.47
CA THR A 45 2.57 11.77 -19.75
C THR A 45 1.63 11.68 -20.94
N LYS A 46 0.52 10.94 -20.81
CA LYS A 46 -0.45 10.72 -21.89
C LYS A 46 -1.86 11.05 -21.41
N LEU A 47 -2.47 12.09 -21.98
CA LEU A 47 -3.81 12.58 -21.59
C LEU A 47 -4.92 12.06 -22.52
N THR A 48 -4.58 11.46 -23.66
CA THR A 48 -5.53 11.02 -24.70
C THR A 48 -5.18 9.62 -25.24
N GLY A 49 -6.15 8.96 -25.87
CA GLY A 49 -6.01 7.61 -26.44
C GLY A 49 -6.17 6.46 -25.43
N ASP A 50 -6.04 5.23 -25.93
CA ASP A 50 -6.02 4.02 -25.11
C ASP A 50 -4.81 4.01 -24.17
N ASP A 51 -5.01 3.49 -22.96
CA ASP A 51 -4.08 3.53 -21.84
C ASP A 51 -3.50 4.91 -21.48
N ASN A 52 -4.34 5.96 -21.55
CA ASN A 52 -3.95 7.27 -21.02
C ASN A 52 -3.61 7.21 -19.51
N SER A 53 -2.66 8.04 -19.08
CA SER A 53 -2.16 8.12 -17.71
C SER A 53 -3.23 8.56 -16.70
N LEU A 54 -4.35 9.13 -17.17
CA LEU A 54 -5.46 9.56 -16.33
C LEU A 54 -6.21 8.38 -15.73
N LYS A 55 -6.34 7.26 -16.46
CA LYS A 55 -6.97 6.01 -15.97
C LYS A 55 -6.28 5.45 -14.71
N ARG A 56 -5.02 5.80 -14.47
CA ARG A 56 -4.20 5.28 -13.35
C ARG A 56 -4.42 6.04 -12.03
N LYS A 57 -5.05 7.23 -12.04
CA LYS A 57 -5.27 8.04 -10.83
C LYS A 57 -6.72 7.98 -10.36
N ARG A 58 -6.94 7.41 -9.16
CA ARG A 58 -8.27 7.36 -8.51
C ARG A 58 -8.84 8.75 -8.18
N SER A 59 -8.01 9.78 -8.15
CA SER A 59 -8.42 11.17 -7.92
C SER A 59 -8.97 11.86 -9.18
N ILE A 60 -8.87 11.23 -10.34
CA ILE A 60 -9.33 11.77 -11.62
C ILE A 60 -10.63 11.07 -12.00
N ILE A 61 -11.70 11.84 -12.11
CA ILE A 61 -13.03 11.33 -12.44
C ILE A 61 -13.25 11.61 -13.92
N SER A 62 -13.17 10.57 -14.75
CA SER A 62 -13.45 10.66 -16.19
C SER A 62 -14.95 10.61 -16.44
N ARG A 63 -15.46 11.52 -17.28
CA ARG A 63 -16.85 11.51 -17.75
C ARG A 63 -16.91 11.22 -19.26
N PRO A 64 -17.93 10.49 -19.73
CA PRO A 64 -18.14 10.29 -21.16
C PRO A 64 -18.40 11.62 -21.86
N SER A 65 -18.11 11.69 -23.16
CA SER A 65 -18.24 12.89 -24.00
C SER A 65 -19.69 13.16 -24.40
N ASP A 66 -20.58 13.20 -23.41
CA ASP A 66 -22.01 13.42 -23.60
C ASP A 66 -22.35 14.91 -23.45
N THR A 67 -23.58 15.30 -23.81
CA THR A 67 -24.07 16.70 -23.66
C THR A 67 -23.97 17.22 -22.22
N MET A 68 -24.00 16.31 -21.24
CA MET A 68 -24.02 16.61 -19.80
C MET A 68 -22.64 16.51 -19.12
N CYS A 69 -21.55 16.33 -19.87
CA CYS A 69 -20.23 16.07 -19.28
C CYS A 69 -19.75 17.20 -18.34
N MET A 70 -19.93 18.46 -18.73
CA MET A 70 -19.55 19.63 -17.92
C MET A 70 -20.45 19.79 -16.67
N PRO A 71 -21.80 19.81 -16.78
CA PRO A 71 -22.68 19.84 -15.60
C PRO A 71 -22.42 18.71 -14.59
N MET A 72 -22.15 17.48 -15.07
CA MET A 72 -21.80 16.35 -14.20
C MET A 72 -20.47 16.56 -13.49
N ALA A 73 -19.45 17.08 -14.18
CA ALA A 73 -18.16 17.38 -13.58
C ALA A 73 -18.29 18.46 -12.48
N ILE A 74 -19.06 19.52 -12.75
CA ILE A 74 -19.35 20.59 -11.79
C ILE A 74 -20.09 20.03 -10.56
N SER A 75 -21.10 19.18 -10.76
CA SER A 75 -21.86 18.54 -9.66
C SER A 75 -20.94 17.78 -8.69
N VAL A 76 -20.01 17.00 -9.23
CA VAL A 76 -19.06 16.21 -8.45
C VAL A 76 -18.06 17.10 -7.71
N CYS A 77 -17.49 18.08 -8.40
CA CYS A 77 -16.55 19.03 -7.81
C CYS A 77 -17.21 19.85 -6.70
N PHE A 78 -18.43 20.32 -6.93
CA PHE A 78 -19.23 21.04 -5.94
C PHE A 78 -19.45 20.21 -4.68
N LEU A 79 -19.91 18.96 -4.80
CA LEU A 79 -20.14 18.10 -3.64
C LEU A 79 -18.88 17.83 -2.84
N LYS A 80 -17.70 17.79 -3.48
CA LYS A 80 -16.42 17.68 -2.76
C LYS A 80 -16.10 18.91 -1.91
N THR A 81 -16.74 20.05 -2.17
CA THR A 81 -16.64 21.24 -1.34
C THR A 81 -17.62 21.25 -0.16
N CYS A 82 -18.65 20.40 -0.19
CA CYS A 82 -19.69 20.32 0.84
C CYS A 82 -19.23 19.51 2.06
N ARG A 83 -19.74 19.86 3.25
CA ARG A 83 -19.52 19.07 4.47
C ARG A 83 -20.42 17.84 4.45
N VAL A 84 -19.83 16.65 4.61
CA VAL A 84 -20.59 15.40 4.71
C VAL A 84 -21.09 15.24 6.15
N VAL A 85 -22.40 15.11 6.32
CA VAL A 85 -23.07 15.06 7.63
C VAL A 85 -23.76 13.71 7.87
N SER A 86 -24.08 13.44 9.13
CA SER A 86 -24.84 12.25 9.52
C SER A 86 -26.30 12.33 9.01
N PRO A 87 -26.99 11.19 8.82
CA PRO A 87 -28.40 11.21 8.42
C PRO A 87 -29.34 11.92 9.39
N ARG A 88 -29.00 11.94 10.69
CA ARG A 88 -29.79 12.65 11.72
C ARG A 88 -29.62 14.16 11.59
N GLU A 89 -28.38 14.62 11.51
CA GLU A 89 -28.04 16.03 11.32
C GLU A 89 -28.62 16.59 10.01
N TRP A 90 -28.55 15.81 8.93
CA TRP A 90 -29.20 16.17 7.66
C TRP A 90 -30.70 16.41 7.81
N LYS A 91 -31.42 15.48 8.48
CA LYS A 91 -32.86 15.62 8.70
C LYS A 91 -33.20 16.88 9.51
N THR A 92 -32.39 17.21 10.51
CA THR A 92 -32.57 18.44 11.30
C THR A 92 -32.38 19.68 10.43
N LEU A 93 -31.29 19.75 9.66
CA LEU A 93 -30.97 20.90 8.80
C LEU A 93 -32.00 21.14 7.69
N THR A 94 -32.59 20.08 7.17
CA THR A 94 -33.52 20.16 6.01
C THR A 94 -34.98 19.90 6.39
N SER A 95 -35.32 20.00 7.67
CA SER A 95 -36.66 19.68 8.20
C SER A 95 -37.73 20.63 7.64
N ASP A 96 -37.40 21.92 7.52
CA ASP A 96 -38.31 22.96 7.05
C ASP A 96 -38.29 23.17 5.52
N ASP A 97 -37.39 22.48 4.81
CA ASP A 97 -37.23 22.65 3.36
C ASP A 97 -38.12 21.68 2.56
N THR A 98 -38.97 22.22 1.69
CA THR A 98 -39.82 21.46 0.76
C THR A 98 -39.14 21.19 -0.60
N GLU A 99 -37.94 21.73 -0.80
CA GLU A 99 -37.21 21.70 -2.06
C GLU A 99 -36.63 20.31 -2.40
N CYS A 100 -36.10 20.15 -3.61
CA CYS A 100 -35.48 18.88 -3.98
C CYS A 100 -34.13 18.70 -3.29
N MET A 101 -33.61 17.47 -3.29
CA MET A 101 -32.35 17.12 -2.65
C MET A 101 -31.18 18.01 -3.10
N THR A 102 -31.12 18.34 -4.39
CA THR A 102 -30.06 19.19 -4.95
C THR A 102 -30.12 20.61 -4.41
N ASP A 103 -31.31 21.20 -4.29
CA ASP A 103 -31.46 22.56 -3.77
C ASP A 103 -31.07 22.63 -2.30
N LYS A 104 -31.49 21.65 -1.50
CA LYS A 104 -31.08 21.51 -0.09
C LYS A 104 -29.56 21.48 0.05
N VAL A 105 -28.89 20.70 -0.81
CA VAL A 105 -27.42 20.60 -0.81
C VAL A 105 -26.75 21.91 -1.24
N LEU A 106 -27.31 22.61 -2.23
CA LEU A 106 -26.82 23.93 -2.67
C LEU A 106 -26.96 24.97 -1.55
N LYS A 107 -28.14 25.04 -0.92
CA LYS A 107 -28.50 25.97 0.15
C LYS A 107 -27.65 25.78 1.40
N HIS A 108 -27.58 24.55 1.93
CA HIS A 108 -26.91 24.27 3.20
C HIS A 108 -25.42 24.02 3.06
N ARG A 109 -24.90 23.86 1.84
CA ARG A 109 -23.50 23.44 1.57
C ARG A 109 -23.09 22.17 2.33
N THR A 110 -24.07 21.32 2.64
CA THR A 110 -23.90 20.05 3.33
C THR A 110 -24.56 18.92 2.54
N THR A 111 -24.18 17.67 2.81
CA THR A 111 -24.76 16.51 2.11
C THR A 111 -24.71 15.25 2.96
N PRO A 112 -25.72 14.37 2.91
CA PRO A 112 -25.65 13.09 3.61
C PRO A 112 -24.74 12.12 2.85
N LYS A 113 -24.05 11.25 3.60
CA LYS A 113 -23.03 10.32 3.05
C LYS A 113 -23.52 9.46 1.88
N TRP A 114 -24.77 9.00 1.91
CA TRP A 114 -25.33 8.17 0.84
C TRP A 114 -25.44 8.94 -0.48
N PHE A 115 -25.93 10.19 -0.42
CA PHE A 115 -26.11 11.03 -1.61
C PHE A 115 -24.78 11.45 -2.21
N TYR A 116 -23.82 11.80 -1.33
CA TYR A 116 -22.44 12.07 -1.72
C TYR A 116 -21.83 10.91 -2.54
N ASN A 117 -21.96 9.68 -2.03
CA ASN A 117 -21.46 8.49 -2.71
C ASN A 117 -22.18 8.23 -4.04
N HIS A 118 -23.50 8.44 -4.08
CA HIS A 118 -24.30 8.19 -5.29
C HIS A 118 -23.98 9.18 -6.41
N VAL A 119 -23.76 10.46 -6.11
CA VAL A 119 -23.42 11.45 -7.15
C VAL A 119 -21.98 11.27 -7.67
N LEU A 120 -21.07 10.76 -6.83
CA LEU A 120 -19.72 10.40 -7.25
C LEU A 120 -19.68 9.21 -8.21
N ASP A 121 -20.67 8.31 -8.11
CA ASP A 121 -20.80 7.17 -9.01
C ASP A 121 -21.39 7.60 -10.37
N LYS A 122 -20.66 7.32 -11.44
CA LYS A 122 -21.03 7.69 -12.81
C LYS A 122 -22.25 6.95 -13.34
N GLY A 123 -22.58 5.78 -12.79
CA GLY A 123 -23.71 4.95 -13.25
C GLY A 123 -25.05 5.30 -12.59
N ARG A 124 -25.05 6.23 -11.63
CA ARG A 124 -26.21 6.54 -10.79
C ARG A 124 -27.03 7.70 -11.35
N LYS A 125 -28.35 7.58 -11.27
CA LYS A 125 -29.31 8.58 -11.76
C LYS A 125 -29.19 9.90 -10.98
N GLU A 126 -28.76 9.84 -9.73
CA GLU A 126 -28.58 10.98 -8.84
C GLU A 126 -27.56 11.99 -9.39
N CYS A 127 -26.48 11.50 -10.03
CA CYS A 127 -25.51 12.38 -10.68
C CYS A 127 -26.13 13.13 -11.87
N ILE A 128 -26.89 12.41 -12.69
CA ILE A 128 -27.59 12.98 -13.85
C ILE A 128 -28.66 13.97 -13.40
N ASN A 129 -29.43 13.63 -12.36
CA ASN A 129 -30.49 14.49 -11.83
C ASN A 129 -29.91 15.77 -11.21
N PHE A 130 -28.80 15.67 -10.49
CA PHE A 130 -28.09 16.85 -9.96
C PHE A 130 -27.63 17.75 -11.09
N ALA A 131 -27.01 17.17 -12.13
CA ALA A 131 -26.54 17.91 -13.30
C ALA A 131 -27.68 18.59 -14.06
N LYS A 132 -28.81 17.91 -14.27
CA LYS A 132 -30.03 18.50 -14.89
C LYS A 132 -30.59 19.65 -14.06
N ARG A 133 -30.61 19.51 -12.74
CA ARG A 133 -31.06 20.57 -11.84
C ARG A 133 -30.13 21.79 -11.90
N LEU A 134 -28.80 21.58 -11.94
CA LEU A 134 -27.85 22.68 -12.15
C LEU A 134 -28.07 23.39 -13.49
N CYS A 135 -28.28 22.65 -14.58
CA CYS A 135 -28.60 23.24 -15.89
C CYS A 135 -29.87 24.09 -15.83
N ALA A 136 -30.92 23.61 -15.16
CA ALA A 136 -32.17 24.36 -14.98
C ALA A 136 -31.95 25.65 -14.17
N LEU A 137 -31.15 25.61 -13.10
CA LEU A 137 -30.83 26.79 -12.29
C LEU A 137 -29.91 27.78 -13.02
N ALA A 138 -29.04 27.30 -13.90
CA ALA A 138 -28.10 28.11 -14.67
C ALA A 138 -28.69 28.64 -15.99
N ASP A 139 -29.96 28.31 -16.31
CA ASP A 139 -30.59 28.60 -17.59
C ASP A 139 -29.74 28.12 -18.79
N VAL A 140 -29.35 26.83 -18.74
CA VAL A 140 -28.54 26.16 -19.77
C VAL A 140 -29.28 24.93 -20.29
N SER A 141 -29.36 24.78 -21.62
CA SER A 141 -30.01 23.61 -22.24
C SER A 141 -29.25 22.32 -21.96
N THR A 142 -29.99 21.25 -21.68
CA THR A 142 -29.44 19.88 -21.50
C THR A 142 -29.30 19.10 -22.82
N GLU A 143 -29.87 19.62 -23.90
CA GLU A 143 -29.90 18.98 -25.22
C GLU A 143 -28.65 19.30 -26.05
N LYS A 144 -27.90 20.35 -25.68
CA LYS A 144 -26.69 20.79 -26.35
C LYS A 144 -25.48 20.64 -25.43
N GLN A 145 -24.31 20.42 -26.02
CA GLN A 145 -23.06 20.44 -25.26
C GLN A 145 -22.80 21.85 -24.72
N CYS A 146 -22.49 21.96 -23.43
CA CYS A 146 -22.09 23.23 -22.83
C CYS A 146 -20.75 23.72 -23.40
N ASN A 147 -20.62 25.03 -23.56
CA ASN A 147 -19.40 25.71 -23.98
C ASN A 147 -18.78 26.49 -22.80
N ILE A 148 -17.61 27.08 -23.02
CA ILE A 148 -16.85 27.80 -21.98
C ILE A 148 -17.62 29.02 -21.43
N ASN A 149 -18.49 29.64 -22.23
CA ASN A 149 -19.28 30.81 -21.80
C ASN A 149 -20.41 30.42 -20.84
N ASP A 150 -20.89 29.18 -20.88
CA ASP A 150 -21.92 28.69 -19.96
C ASP A 150 -21.39 28.57 -18.52
N ILE A 151 -20.06 28.51 -18.35
CA ILE A 151 -19.41 28.36 -17.05
C ILE A 151 -19.76 29.51 -16.12
N GLU A 152 -19.85 30.75 -16.60
CA GLU A 152 -20.20 31.90 -15.77
C GLU A 152 -21.58 31.74 -15.12
N ARG A 153 -22.53 31.14 -15.84
CA ARG A 153 -23.88 30.86 -15.32
C ARG A 153 -23.83 29.80 -14.23
N PHE A 154 -23.02 28.75 -14.41
CA PHE A 154 -22.80 27.75 -13.36
C PHE A 154 -22.10 28.35 -12.14
N GLU A 155 -21.07 29.19 -12.33
CA GLU A 155 -20.36 29.88 -11.24
C GLU A 155 -21.33 30.70 -10.38
N LYS A 156 -22.34 31.35 -10.97
CA LYS A 156 -23.40 32.07 -10.24
C LYS A 156 -24.28 31.14 -9.40
N VAL A 157 -24.60 29.95 -9.91
CA VAL A 157 -25.44 28.97 -9.18
C VAL A 157 -24.67 28.30 -8.05
N VAL A 158 -23.44 27.85 -8.31
CA VAL A 158 -22.63 27.16 -7.30
C VAL A 158 -21.89 28.11 -6.37
N ASP A 159 -21.86 29.40 -6.69
CA ASP A 159 -21.13 30.45 -5.99
C ASP A 159 -19.69 29.98 -5.65
N LEU A 160 -18.98 29.60 -6.72
CA LEU A 160 -17.60 29.14 -6.73
C LEU A 160 -16.95 29.52 -8.05
N GLN A 161 -15.64 29.77 -8.03
CA GLN A 161 -14.86 29.96 -9.26
C GLN A 161 -14.52 28.60 -9.90
N ILE A 162 -14.76 28.48 -11.20
CA ILE A 162 -14.48 27.28 -12.00
C ILE A 162 -13.29 27.58 -12.92
N LEU A 163 -12.19 26.88 -12.71
CA LEU A 163 -10.99 26.99 -13.53
C LEU A 163 -10.97 25.91 -14.60
N VAL A 164 -10.70 26.30 -15.86
CA VAL A 164 -10.64 25.34 -16.98
C VAL A 164 -9.21 25.23 -17.48
N ILE A 165 -8.71 23.99 -17.52
CA ILE A 165 -7.38 23.64 -18.03
C ILE A 165 -7.55 22.87 -19.34
N SER A 166 -6.83 23.28 -20.39
CA SER A 166 -6.85 22.57 -21.66
C SER A 166 -5.59 21.74 -21.87
N SER A 167 -5.77 20.44 -22.08
CA SER A 167 -4.67 19.54 -22.46
C SER A 167 -4.13 19.85 -23.86
N LYS A 168 -4.96 20.36 -24.77
CA LYS A 168 -4.56 20.76 -26.14
C LYS A 168 -3.66 21.99 -26.17
N LEU A 169 -3.75 22.85 -25.15
CA LEU A 169 -2.94 24.07 -25.01
C LEU A 169 -1.84 23.90 -23.96
N GLY A 170 -1.28 22.70 -23.84
CA GLY A 170 -0.13 22.42 -22.96
C GLY A 170 -0.45 22.53 -21.47
N ASN A 171 -1.65 22.12 -21.05
CA ASN A 171 -2.14 22.19 -19.67
C ASN A 171 -2.19 23.62 -19.10
N LYS A 172 -2.35 24.63 -19.97
CA LYS A 172 -2.57 26.01 -19.55
C LYS A 172 -4.02 26.23 -19.16
N PHE A 173 -4.22 27.19 -18.25
CA PHE A 173 -5.56 27.71 -17.96
C PHE A 173 -6.08 28.45 -19.19
N ILE A 174 -7.25 28.04 -19.65
CA ILE A 174 -7.95 28.66 -20.78
C ILE A 174 -9.10 29.56 -20.32
N ARG A 175 -9.54 29.39 -19.07
CA ARG A 175 -10.47 30.29 -18.40
C ARG A 175 -10.10 30.37 -16.93
N VAL A 176 -9.93 31.61 -16.47
CA VAL A 176 -9.92 32.04 -15.08
C VAL A 176 -10.99 33.14 -15.04
N GLY A 177 -12.00 33.03 -14.19
CA GLY A 177 -13.13 33.99 -14.19
C GLY A 177 -12.66 35.44 -14.06
N GLU A 178 -13.34 36.36 -14.77
CA GLU A 178 -13.11 37.80 -14.66
C GLU A 178 -13.73 38.31 -13.34
N GLY A 179 -12.98 39.14 -12.62
CA GLY A 179 -13.49 39.84 -11.43
C GLY A 179 -13.11 39.20 -10.09
N GLU A 180 -12.36 40.00 -9.34
CA GLU A 180 -12.21 40.02 -7.88
C GLU A 180 -11.56 38.82 -7.18
N THR A 181 -10.51 39.19 -6.46
CA THR A 181 -9.78 38.53 -5.39
C THR A 181 -10.65 37.97 -4.24
N ASP A 182 -11.98 37.97 -4.35
CA ASP A 182 -12.93 37.74 -3.26
C ASP A 182 -13.85 36.51 -3.44
N ARG A 183 -13.95 35.91 -4.63
CA ARG A 183 -14.61 34.59 -4.75
C ARG A 183 -13.71 33.54 -4.12
N LYS A 184 -14.21 32.86 -3.08
CA LYS A 184 -13.48 31.83 -2.31
C LYS A 184 -12.83 30.83 -3.26
N ARG A 185 -11.51 30.95 -3.43
CA ARG A 185 -10.69 29.91 -4.06
C ARG A 185 -10.65 28.73 -3.10
N LYS A 186 -11.66 27.86 -3.18
CA LYS A 186 -11.62 26.58 -2.48
C LYS A 186 -10.67 25.66 -3.25
N VAL A 187 -9.37 25.88 -3.03
CA VAL A 187 -8.44 24.75 -3.06
C VAL A 187 -9.03 23.74 -2.09
N LEU A 188 -9.01 22.44 -2.41
CA LEU A 188 -9.32 21.39 -1.44
C LEU A 188 -8.24 21.41 -0.36
N VAL A 189 -8.25 22.44 0.48
CA VAL A 189 -7.50 22.53 1.71
C VAL A 189 -8.23 21.55 2.61
N ARG A 190 -7.56 20.45 2.91
CA ARG A 190 -7.88 19.70 4.11
C ARG A 190 -7.52 20.62 5.27
N GLU A 191 -8.46 21.45 5.71
CA GLU A 191 -8.31 22.21 6.94
C GLU A 191 -8.31 21.21 8.09
N GLU A 192 -7.12 20.87 8.57
CA GLU A 192 -6.95 19.97 9.71
C GLU A 192 -7.10 20.72 11.05
N ARG A 193 -7.00 22.07 11.06
CA ARG A 193 -7.11 22.93 12.25
C ARG A 193 -7.61 24.35 11.90
N PRO A 194 -8.50 24.96 12.72
CA PRO A 194 -8.88 26.38 12.64
C PRO A 194 -7.70 27.35 12.87
N PRO A 195 -7.65 28.52 12.20
CA PRO A 195 -6.59 29.53 12.38
C PRO A 195 -6.48 30.05 13.81
N GLU A 196 -7.59 30.16 14.53
CA GLU A 196 -7.65 30.63 15.92
C GLU A 196 -6.86 29.75 16.89
N LEU A 197 -6.69 28.47 16.55
CA LEU A 197 -5.95 27.53 17.37
C LEU A 197 -4.47 27.48 16.98
N HIS A 198 -4.03 28.09 15.88
CA HIS A 198 -2.65 28.03 15.42
C HIS A 198 -1.69 28.79 16.36
N GLN A 199 -0.58 28.16 16.74
CA GLN A 199 0.57 28.85 17.32
C GLN A 199 1.76 28.76 16.36
N CYS A 200 2.40 29.90 16.10
CA CYS A 200 3.58 29.97 15.22
C CYS A 200 4.72 29.14 15.80
N GLY A 201 5.35 28.30 14.97
CA GLY A 201 6.41 27.37 15.39
C GLY A 201 5.90 25.97 15.76
N GLU A 202 4.59 25.74 15.78
CA GLU A 202 4.04 24.39 15.95
C GLU A 202 4.00 23.61 14.63
N TRP A 203 4.30 22.31 14.70
CA TRP A 203 4.11 21.36 13.61
C TRP A 203 3.21 20.21 14.08
N LYS A 204 2.46 19.61 13.15
CA LYS A 204 1.63 18.44 13.46
C LYS A 204 2.49 17.18 13.45
N CYS A 205 2.64 16.56 14.61
CA CYS A 205 3.35 15.30 14.72
C CYS A 205 2.62 14.20 13.94
N VAL A 206 3.31 13.55 13.01
CA VAL A 206 2.72 12.44 12.22
C VAL A 206 2.38 11.23 13.10
N CYS A 207 3.08 11.07 14.23
CA CYS A 207 2.93 9.94 15.14
C CYS A 207 1.74 10.09 16.10
N CYS A 208 1.68 11.17 16.89
CA CYS A 208 0.55 11.39 17.82
C CYS A 208 -0.62 12.16 17.20
N ARG A 209 -0.43 12.76 16.02
CA ARG A 209 -1.41 13.61 15.32
C ARG A 209 -1.77 14.91 16.07
N ASP A 210 -1.03 15.25 17.12
CA ASP A 210 -1.13 16.51 17.87
C ASP A 210 -0.18 17.57 17.32
N TYR A 211 -0.52 18.85 17.52
CA TYR A 211 0.35 19.98 17.20
C TYR A 211 1.27 20.26 18.39
N GLN A 212 2.56 20.40 18.12
CA GLN A 212 3.60 20.52 19.15
C GLN A 212 4.61 21.59 18.73
N PRO A 213 5.20 22.35 19.67
CA PRO A 213 6.27 23.30 19.40
C PRO A 213 7.56 22.58 18.95
N GLU A 214 8.54 23.33 18.44
CA GLU A 214 9.85 22.81 18.02
C GLU A 214 10.49 21.97 19.16
N GLU A 215 10.98 20.77 18.79
CA GLU A 215 11.44 19.68 19.67
C GLU A 215 10.35 18.88 20.42
N HIS A 216 9.62 18.04 19.67
CA HIS A 216 8.69 17.06 20.25
C HIS A 216 9.32 15.66 20.36
N LEU A 217 9.61 15.23 21.59
CA LEU A 217 9.95 13.84 21.92
C LEU A 217 8.66 12.98 21.92
N CYS A 218 8.19 12.61 20.73
CA CYS A 218 7.03 11.73 20.57
C CYS A 218 7.42 10.28 20.90
N TYR A 219 7.06 9.78 22.07
CA TYR A 219 7.06 8.35 22.33
C TYR A 219 5.79 7.74 21.71
N GLN A 220 5.96 6.81 20.76
CA GLN A 220 4.85 6.14 20.07
C GLN A 220 3.86 5.57 21.08
N ARG A 221 2.60 6.04 21.04
CA ARG A 221 1.53 5.46 21.85
C ARG A 221 1.03 4.20 21.18
N ALA A 222 1.00 3.08 21.92
CA ALA A 222 0.44 1.83 21.44
C ALA A 222 -1.03 2.03 21.03
N ILE A 223 -1.36 1.69 19.78
CA ILE A 223 -2.75 1.60 19.34
C ILE A 223 -3.36 0.40 20.08
N ASN A 224 -4.47 0.60 20.78
CA ASN A 224 -5.26 -0.50 21.35
C ASN A 224 -5.75 -1.39 20.19
N THR A 225 -5.06 -2.50 19.98
CA THR A 225 -5.45 -3.53 19.03
C THR A 225 -6.48 -4.44 19.69
N GLU A 226 -7.47 -4.88 18.91
CA GLU A 226 -8.37 -5.95 19.37
C GLU A 226 -7.53 -7.16 19.79
N ARG A 227 -7.82 -7.71 20.97
CA ARG A 227 -7.12 -8.87 21.52
C ARG A 227 -7.11 -9.99 20.49
N THR A 228 -5.95 -10.27 19.92
CA THR A 228 -5.73 -11.54 19.24
C THR A 228 -4.99 -12.44 20.21
N ASP A 229 -5.58 -13.59 20.58
CA ASP A 229 -4.94 -14.70 21.32
C ASP A 229 -3.76 -15.34 20.54
N ARG A 230 -3.02 -14.55 19.76
CA ARG A 230 -2.04 -15.00 18.79
C ARG A 230 -0.65 -14.77 19.34
N GLN A 231 0.19 -15.78 19.18
CA GLN A 231 1.61 -15.64 19.44
C GLN A 231 2.21 -14.65 18.46
N MET A 232 2.98 -13.69 18.96
CA MET A 232 3.68 -12.69 18.16
C MET A 232 5.15 -13.08 18.06
N ILE A 233 5.69 -13.01 16.85
CA ILE A 233 7.11 -13.23 16.55
C ILE A 233 7.63 -11.92 15.98
N PHE A 234 8.59 -11.31 16.66
CA PHE A 234 9.30 -10.14 16.16
C PHE A 234 10.64 -10.61 15.61
N PHE A 235 11.07 -10.08 14.48
CA PHE A 235 12.42 -10.34 14.03
C PHE A 235 13.05 -9.09 13.44
N ASP A 236 14.36 -9.03 13.59
CA ASP A 236 15.24 -8.08 12.94
C ASP A 236 16.40 -8.84 12.30
N CYS A 237 16.91 -8.32 11.18
CA CYS A 237 17.97 -9.00 10.45
C CYS A 237 18.99 -8.04 9.88
N GLU A 238 20.25 -8.47 9.89
CA GLU A 238 21.35 -7.78 9.22
C GLU A 238 21.69 -8.49 7.91
N THR A 239 22.12 -7.70 6.93
CA THR A 239 22.51 -8.18 5.60
C THR A 239 23.97 -7.88 5.32
N THR A 240 24.66 -8.80 4.66
CA THR A 240 25.96 -8.56 4.04
C THR A 240 25.80 -8.22 2.57
N GLN A 241 26.80 -7.53 2.04
CA GLN A 241 26.87 -7.09 0.65
C GLN A 241 28.21 -7.49 -0.01
N ASP A 242 28.80 -8.60 0.47
CA ASP A 242 30.16 -9.02 0.11
C ASP A 242 30.22 -9.67 -1.27
N THR A 243 29.07 -10.06 -1.83
CA THR A 243 28.96 -10.78 -3.10
C THR A 243 28.28 -9.91 -4.15
N LEU A 244 28.70 -10.05 -5.41
CA LEU A 244 28.06 -9.39 -6.54
C LEU A 244 27.16 -10.39 -7.27
N LEU A 245 25.95 -9.98 -7.64
CA LEU A 245 25.09 -10.74 -8.54
C LEU A 245 25.71 -10.73 -9.94
N GLN A 246 25.90 -11.89 -10.56
CA GLN A 246 26.48 -12.01 -11.90
C GLN A 246 25.62 -12.91 -12.78
N CYS A 247 25.59 -12.65 -14.09
CA CYS A 247 25.01 -13.58 -15.06
C CYS A 247 26.01 -14.72 -15.35
N GLU A 248 25.56 -15.77 -16.05
CA GLU A 248 26.39 -16.94 -16.40
C GLU A 248 27.70 -16.56 -17.12
N ASN A 249 27.66 -15.49 -17.93
CA ASN A 249 28.81 -14.97 -18.65
C ASN A 249 29.64 -13.94 -17.85
N GLY A 250 29.38 -13.79 -16.54
CA GLY A 250 29.99 -12.77 -15.68
C GLY A 250 29.43 -11.37 -15.92
N ASN A 251 29.74 -10.43 -15.01
CA ASN A 251 29.39 -9.03 -15.20
C ASN A 251 30.38 -8.34 -16.15
N LEU A 252 29.87 -7.79 -17.25
CA LEU A 252 30.62 -6.91 -18.14
C LEU A 252 30.03 -5.48 -18.08
N PRO A 253 30.61 -4.56 -17.30
CA PRO A 253 30.12 -3.19 -17.21
C PRO A 253 30.41 -2.41 -18.49
N SER A 254 29.53 -1.46 -18.84
CA SER A 254 29.73 -0.61 -20.03
C SER A 254 30.92 0.34 -19.83
N THR A 255 31.96 0.19 -20.65
CA THR A 255 33.17 1.03 -20.61
C THR A 255 32.96 2.41 -21.25
N SER A 256 32.00 2.53 -22.17
CA SER A 256 31.64 3.81 -22.81
C SER A 256 30.40 4.42 -22.16
N ARG A 257 30.57 5.57 -21.49
CA ARG A 257 29.44 6.37 -21.00
C ARG A 257 28.77 7.12 -22.15
N CYS A 258 27.44 7.21 -22.14
CA CYS A 258 26.71 7.97 -23.14
C CYS A 258 27.06 9.47 -23.07
N GLN A 259 26.72 10.22 -24.12
CA GLN A 259 27.06 11.63 -24.26
C GLN A 259 26.56 12.52 -23.10
N ASN A 260 25.47 12.10 -22.43
CA ASN A 260 24.90 12.78 -21.26
C ASN A 260 25.52 12.35 -19.91
N CYS A 261 26.37 11.34 -19.90
CA CYS A 261 27.02 10.76 -18.72
C CYS A 261 28.54 10.88 -18.73
N LYS A 262 29.14 11.42 -19.81
CA LYS A 262 30.60 11.60 -19.94
C LYS A 262 31.18 12.44 -18.80
N ASP A 263 30.45 13.48 -18.38
CA ASP A 263 30.93 14.46 -17.38
C ASP A 263 30.20 14.37 -16.03
N LYS A 264 29.41 13.31 -15.80
CA LYS A 264 28.67 13.11 -14.53
C LYS A 264 29.30 11.99 -13.73
N GLU A 265 29.37 12.12 -12.41
CA GLU A 265 29.85 11.04 -11.53
C GLU A 265 28.96 9.79 -11.65
N GLU A 266 27.64 9.96 -11.73
CA GLU A 266 26.66 8.89 -11.85
C GLU A 266 26.31 8.53 -13.32
N ALA A 267 26.29 7.22 -13.61
CA ALA A 267 25.90 6.68 -14.91
C ALA A 267 24.36 6.54 -15.02
N CYS A 268 23.79 6.77 -16.20
CA CYS A 268 22.35 6.59 -16.43
C CYS A 268 21.95 5.11 -16.45
N ASN A 269 20.65 4.81 -16.28
CA ASN A 269 20.09 3.45 -16.28
C ASN A 269 20.45 2.58 -17.49
N GLN A 270 20.81 3.17 -18.63
CA GLN A 270 21.26 2.43 -19.81
C GLN A 270 22.76 2.12 -19.77
N CYS A 271 23.56 3.00 -19.17
CA CYS A 271 25.01 2.81 -19.00
C CYS A 271 25.35 1.88 -17.83
N THR A 272 24.38 1.59 -16.94
CA THR A 272 24.53 0.64 -15.82
C THR A 272 24.10 -0.78 -16.17
N LEU A 273 23.65 -1.05 -17.39
CA LEU A 273 23.29 -2.39 -17.83
C LEU A 273 24.54 -3.21 -18.12
N CYS A 274 24.56 -4.46 -17.66
CA CYS A 274 25.59 -5.42 -18.06
C CYS A 274 25.52 -5.67 -19.57
N GLN A 275 26.64 -5.60 -20.27
CA GLN A 275 26.71 -5.84 -21.71
C GLN A 275 26.42 -7.30 -22.10
N ASN A 276 26.69 -8.25 -21.19
CA ASN A 276 26.45 -9.67 -21.45
C ASN A 276 24.97 -10.07 -21.37
N CYS A 277 24.20 -9.46 -20.46
CA CYS A 277 22.80 -9.86 -20.23
C CYS A 277 21.78 -8.73 -20.39
N GLY A 278 22.22 -7.48 -20.56
CA GLY A 278 21.38 -6.30 -20.70
C GLY A 278 20.61 -5.91 -19.43
N LYS A 279 20.94 -6.49 -18.27
CA LYS A 279 20.19 -6.28 -17.02
C LYS A 279 20.99 -5.42 -16.04
N SER A 280 20.29 -4.56 -15.30
CA SER A 280 20.87 -3.64 -14.30
C SER A 280 21.26 -4.31 -12.99
N TRP A 281 20.70 -5.48 -12.67
CA TRP A 281 21.05 -6.21 -11.45
C TRP A 281 22.40 -6.92 -11.54
N CYS A 282 22.87 -7.22 -12.76
CA CYS A 282 24.14 -7.91 -12.97
C CYS A 282 25.29 -6.93 -12.67
N GLY A 283 26.05 -7.20 -11.62
CA GLY A 283 27.04 -6.31 -11.04
C GLY A 283 26.59 -5.59 -9.78
N SER A 284 25.32 -5.71 -9.40
CA SER A 284 24.83 -5.15 -8.15
C SER A 284 25.28 -6.00 -6.97
N LYS A 285 25.44 -5.37 -5.81
CA LYS A 285 25.72 -6.09 -4.55
C LYS A 285 24.51 -6.94 -4.18
N GLU A 286 24.75 -8.22 -3.91
CA GLU A 286 23.75 -9.14 -3.38
C GLU A 286 23.50 -8.84 -1.91
N HIS A 287 22.24 -8.66 -1.52
CA HIS A 287 21.87 -8.51 -0.11
C HIS A 287 21.60 -9.91 0.46
N LYS A 288 22.54 -10.43 1.24
CA LYS A 288 22.40 -11.75 1.88
C LYS A 288 22.20 -11.58 3.38
N VAL A 289 21.05 -12.01 3.90
CA VAL A 289 20.79 -12.01 5.34
C VAL A 289 21.72 -13.02 6.02
N ASN A 290 22.50 -12.57 6.98
CA ASN A 290 23.52 -13.39 7.68
C ASN A 290 23.34 -13.43 9.20
N PHE A 291 22.48 -12.56 9.74
CA PHE A 291 22.16 -12.49 11.16
C PHE A 291 20.68 -12.18 11.33
N ILE A 292 19.98 -12.99 12.12
CA ILE A 292 18.55 -12.78 12.43
C ILE A 292 18.36 -12.89 13.94
N CYS A 293 17.85 -11.84 14.56
CA CYS A 293 17.37 -11.86 15.93
C CYS A 293 15.86 -12.10 15.92
N MET A 294 15.41 -13.21 16.50
CA MET A 294 14.00 -13.55 16.63
C MET A 294 13.57 -13.45 18.08
N GLN A 295 12.50 -12.71 18.35
CA GLN A 295 11.88 -12.56 19.65
C GLN A 295 10.42 -13.02 19.62
N THR A 296 9.93 -13.56 20.72
CA THR A 296 8.55 -14.08 20.82
C THR A 296 7.82 -13.49 22.02
N ALA A 297 6.55 -13.18 21.80
CA ALA A 297 5.64 -12.68 22.81
C ALA A 297 4.29 -13.40 22.74
N CYS A 298 3.67 -13.59 23.91
CA CYS A 298 2.31 -14.08 24.07
C CYS A 298 1.61 -13.23 25.14
N ASP A 299 0.32 -13.45 25.36
CA ASP A 299 -0.44 -12.70 26.36
C ASP A 299 0.12 -12.77 27.80
N HIS A 300 0.87 -13.82 28.13
CA HIS A 300 1.48 -13.99 29.45
C HIS A 300 2.84 -13.29 29.62
N CYS A 301 3.47 -12.82 28.54
CA CYS A 301 4.80 -12.22 28.60
C CYS A 301 4.95 -10.92 27.82
N LYS A 302 3.89 -10.44 27.14
CA LYS A 302 3.94 -9.22 26.32
C LYS A 302 4.41 -7.99 27.09
N ASP A 303 4.07 -7.88 28.38
CA ASP A 303 4.45 -6.76 29.23
C ASP A 303 5.77 -6.99 29.99
N LYS A 304 6.39 -8.17 29.83
CA LYS A 304 7.66 -8.49 30.49
C LYS A 304 8.83 -8.07 29.62
N GLN A 305 9.67 -7.19 30.16
CA GLN A 305 10.94 -6.81 29.54
C GLN A 305 11.80 -8.05 29.23
N ILE A 306 12.55 -7.97 28.13
CA ILE A 306 13.49 -8.99 27.70
C ILE A 306 14.76 -8.78 28.53
N SER A 307 14.85 -9.42 29.70
CA SER A 307 16.07 -9.48 30.53
C SER A 307 17.00 -10.59 30.05
N ASP A 308 18.15 -10.78 30.72
CA ASP A 308 19.24 -11.69 30.31
C ASP A 308 18.85 -13.17 30.12
N GLU A 309 17.70 -13.63 30.65
CA GLU A 309 17.12 -14.96 30.37
C GLU A 309 15.58 -14.89 30.25
N PRO A 310 15.03 -14.39 29.13
CA PRO A 310 13.60 -14.14 29.02
C PRO A 310 12.90 -15.47 28.73
N LYS A 311 12.66 -16.28 29.76
CA LYS A 311 11.96 -17.57 29.65
C LYS A 311 10.44 -17.42 29.76
N CYS A 312 9.71 -18.26 29.03
CA CYS A 312 8.26 -18.27 28.99
C CYS A 312 7.73 -19.71 29.04
N ASN A 313 6.72 -19.96 29.89
CA ASN A 313 6.06 -21.27 30.00
C ASN A 313 4.97 -21.45 28.93
N PHE A 314 4.49 -20.35 28.35
CA PHE A 314 3.40 -20.33 27.36
C PHE A 314 3.88 -20.03 25.94
N CYS A 315 5.14 -19.62 25.79
CA CYS A 315 5.74 -19.18 24.54
C CYS A 315 7.25 -19.46 24.56
N GLY A 316 7.96 -19.02 23.52
CA GLY A 316 9.39 -19.29 23.39
C GLY A 316 9.68 -20.67 22.80
N VAL A 317 10.94 -20.90 22.53
CA VAL A 317 11.41 -22.05 21.74
C VAL A 317 11.30 -23.33 22.56
N ARG A 318 10.73 -24.39 21.98
CA ARG A 318 10.60 -25.71 22.60
C ARG A 318 11.34 -26.76 21.78
N CYS A 319 11.75 -27.84 22.42
CA CYS A 319 12.28 -29.02 21.75
C CYS A 319 11.14 -30.01 21.44
N SER A 320 11.40 -30.98 20.58
CA SER A 320 10.45 -32.05 20.19
C SER A 320 9.89 -32.89 21.34
N MET A 321 10.49 -32.78 22.54
CA MET A 321 10.01 -33.48 23.73
C MET A 321 9.04 -32.64 24.59
N CYS A 322 9.08 -31.30 24.48
CA CYS A 322 8.26 -30.37 25.27
C CYS A 322 7.39 -29.43 24.41
N ASP A 323 7.39 -29.59 23.09
CA ASP A 323 6.57 -28.81 22.16
C ASP A 323 5.13 -29.33 21.99
N LYS A 324 4.84 -30.55 22.47
CA LYS A 324 3.50 -31.15 22.42
C LYS A 324 2.48 -30.28 23.16
N LYS A 325 1.47 -29.81 22.42
CA LYS A 325 0.37 -29.01 22.95
C LYS A 325 -0.85 -29.88 23.27
N ASP A 326 -1.62 -29.49 24.28
CA ASP A 326 -3.02 -29.85 24.45
C ASP A 326 -3.86 -28.60 24.26
N LYS A 327 -4.77 -28.62 23.29
CA LYS A 327 -5.49 -27.42 22.82
C LYS A 327 -4.52 -26.26 22.49
N LYS A 328 -4.36 -25.30 23.40
CA LYS A 328 -3.51 -24.09 23.24
C LYS A 328 -2.31 -24.06 24.20
N GLU A 329 -2.16 -25.02 25.11
CA GLU A 329 -1.14 -25.02 26.17
C GLU A 329 -0.12 -26.15 25.98
N PHE A 330 1.12 -25.94 26.42
CA PHE A 330 2.15 -26.98 26.36
C PHE A 330 1.90 -28.03 27.45
N LYS A 331 1.96 -29.32 27.09
CA LYS A 331 1.77 -30.43 28.05
C LYS A 331 2.91 -30.53 29.08
N LYS A 332 4.07 -29.95 28.79
CA LYS A 332 5.27 -30.02 29.62
C LYS A 332 5.91 -28.65 29.77
N GLU A 333 6.51 -28.44 30.94
CA GLU A 333 7.34 -27.27 31.20
C GLU A 333 8.59 -27.23 30.29
N PRO A 334 9.16 -26.03 30.04
CA PRO A 334 10.43 -25.90 29.35
C PRO A 334 11.53 -26.74 30.01
N CYS A 335 12.35 -27.40 29.20
CA CYS A 335 13.65 -27.90 29.65
C CYS A 335 14.49 -26.75 30.24
N PHE A 336 14.98 -26.95 31.46
CA PHE A 336 15.64 -25.94 32.32
C PHE A 336 16.70 -25.07 31.63
N LYS A 337 17.51 -25.66 30.74
CA LYS A 337 18.64 -24.98 30.07
C LYS A 337 18.46 -24.70 28.59
N THR A 338 17.48 -25.31 27.92
CA THR A 338 17.44 -25.33 26.44
C THR A 338 16.13 -24.83 25.84
N CYS A 339 15.07 -24.69 26.65
CA CYS A 339 13.74 -24.35 26.17
C CYS A 339 13.14 -23.17 26.92
N GLY A 340 12.19 -22.49 26.29
CA GLY A 340 11.43 -21.37 26.85
C GLY A 340 12.03 -20.01 26.60
N PHE A 341 13.23 -19.94 26.02
CA PHE A 341 13.82 -18.68 25.61
C PHE A 341 12.93 -17.97 24.60
N ARG A 342 12.62 -16.71 24.92
CA ARG A 342 11.84 -15.81 24.08
C ARG A 342 12.65 -15.20 22.97
N GLU A 343 13.97 -15.16 23.10
CA GLU A 343 14.90 -14.69 22.08
C GLU A 343 15.71 -15.85 21.50
N ARG A 344 15.98 -15.79 20.20
CA ARG A 344 16.89 -16.70 19.50
C ARG A 344 17.60 -15.99 18.37
N ILE A 345 18.90 -16.21 18.30
CA ILE A 345 19.75 -15.64 17.26
C ILE A 345 20.13 -16.72 16.25
N PHE A 346 19.99 -16.41 14.97
CA PHE A 346 20.43 -17.22 13.84
C PHE A 346 21.60 -16.49 13.17
N ARG A 347 22.70 -17.19 12.89
CA ARG A 347 23.93 -16.59 12.34
C ARG A 347 24.52 -17.47 11.25
N GLY A 348 25.21 -16.85 10.30
CA GLY A 348 25.95 -17.52 9.24
C GLY A 348 25.13 -17.75 7.98
N GLU A 349 25.67 -18.55 7.05
CA GLU A 349 25.12 -18.71 5.70
C GLU A 349 23.75 -19.40 5.66
N LEU A 350 23.44 -20.21 6.68
CA LEU A 350 22.17 -20.93 6.83
C LEU A 350 21.19 -20.20 7.74
N ALA A 351 21.45 -18.94 8.12
CA ALA A 351 20.60 -18.19 9.03
C ALA A 351 19.15 -18.09 8.52
N THR A 352 18.98 -17.81 7.23
CA THR A 352 17.66 -17.71 6.58
C THR A 352 16.89 -19.02 6.61
N ASP A 353 17.54 -20.13 6.23
CA ASP A 353 16.92 -21.46 6.24
C ASP A 353 16.56 -21.92 7.66
N ALA A 354 17.48 -21.76 8.61
CA ALA A 354 17.27 -22.13 10.01
C ALA A 354 16.13 -21.31 10.65
N PHE A 355 16.03 -20.02 10.31
CA PHE A 355 14.94 -19.16 10.75
C PHE A 355 13.61 -19.56 10.13
N CYS A 356 13.55 -19.75 8.80
CA CYS A 356 12.30 -20.05 8.12
C CYS A 356 11.74 -21.43 8.50
N ARG A 357 12.59 -22.47 8.58
CA ARG A 357 12.20 -23.79 9.11
C ARG A 357 11.61 -23.68 10.52
N ARG A 358 12.12 -22.74 11.32
CA ARG A 358 11.63 -22.53 12.67
C ARG A 358 10.28 -21.82 12.66
N VAL A 359 10.14 -20.71 11.95
CA VAL A 359 8.91 -19.89 11.92
C VAL A 359 7.76 -20.64 11.27
N PHE A 360 8.00 -21.35 10.18
CA PHE A 360 6.97 -22.11 9.46
C PHE A 360 6.79 -23.54 10.00
N SER A 361 7.06 -23.75 11.29
CA SER A 361 6.77 -25.01 11.99
C SER A 361 5.40 -24.99 12.67
N GLU A 362 4.86 -26.17 12.97
CA GLU A 362 3.58 -26.33 13.69
C GLU A 362 3.56 -25.61 15.05
N GLN A 363 4.74 -25.42 15.65
CA GLN A 363 4.89 -24.71 16.92
C GLN A 363 4.28 -23.30 16.88
N TYR A 364 4.33 -22.64 15.73
CA TYR A 364 3.88 -21.26 15.51
C TYR A 364 2.60 -21.15 14.68
N THR A 365 1.79 -22.22 14.65
CA THR A 365 0.45 -22.17 14.05
C THR A 365 -0.36 -21.00 14.64
N ASN A 366 -1.03 -20.22 13.78
CA ASN A 366 -1.78 -18.99 14.08
C ASN A 366 -0.93 -17.79 14.54
N ALA A 367 0.40 -17.84 14.41
CA ALA A 367 1.27 -16.74 14.80
C ALA A 367 1.20 -15.53 13.85
N VAL A 368 1.57 -14.37 14.40
CA VAL A 368 1.81 -13.14 13.65
C VAL A 368 3.31 -12.84 13.68
N VAL A 369 3.93 -12.80 12.52
CA VAL A 369 5.34 -12.47 12.33
C VAL A 369 5.46 -10.99 11.97
N LEU A 370 6.30 -10.25 12.67
CA LEU A 370 6.51 -8.82 12.53
C LEU A 370 7.98 -8.54 12.27
N SER A 371 8.28 -7.93 11.13
CA SER A 371 9.59 -7.38 10.82
C SER A 371 9.70 -5.93 11.32
N HIS A 372 10.85 -5.53 11.85
CA HIS A 372 11.11 -4.13 12.28
C HIS A 372 11.07 -3.14 11.10
N ASN A 373 11.50 -3.56 9.89
CA ASN A 373 11.41 -2.76 8.66
C ASN A 373 11.23 -3.64 7.40
N GLY A 374 10.10 -4.34 7.29
CA GLY A 374 9.84 -5.26 6.16
C GLY A 374 9.82 -4.57 4.79
N SER A 375 9.64 -3.25 4.80
CA SER A 375 9.61 -2.34 3.65
C SER A 375 10.98 -2.16 2.96
N GLY A 376 12.07 -2.59 3.61
CA GLY A 376 13.46 -2.47 3.18
C GLY A 376 13.99 -3.62 2.31
N TYR A 377 13.10 -4.49 1.79
CA TYR A 377 13.40 -5.78 1.15
C TYR A 377 13.62 -6.97 2.11
N ASP A 378 13.59 -6.72 3.42
CA ASP A 378 13.84 -7.73 4.46
C ASP A 378 12.86 -8.91 4.45
N ASN A 379 11.67 -8.78 3.85
CA ASN A 379 10.71 -9.90 3.77
C ASN A 379 10.89 -10.78 2.51
N TYR A 380 11.77 -10.44 1.58
CA TYR A 380 11.92 -11.19 0.33
C TYR A 380 12.53 -12.58 0.54
N PHE A 381 13.46 -12.73 1.48
CA PHE A 381 14.06 -14.04 1.78
C PHE A 381 13.02 -15.04 2.31
N LEU A 382 11.95 -14.55 2.96
CA LEU A 382 10.83 -15.39 3.41
C LEU A 382 10.05 -15.95 2.22
N ILE A 383 9.76 -15.12 1.21
CA ILE A 383 9.07 -15.56 -0.01
C ILE A 383 9.94 -16.57 -0.76
N ASP A 384 11.22 -16.26 -0.96
CA ASP A 384 12.17 -17.13 -1.65
C ASP A 384 12.24 -18.51 -0.98
N TRP A 385 12.37 -18.54 0.36
CA TRP A 385 12.39 -19.78 1.11
C TRP A 385 11.07 -20.55 1.01
N LEU A 386 9.91 -19.88 1.12
CA LEU A 386 8.60 -20.52 1.02
C LEU A 386 8.39 -21.17 -0.36
N ILE A 387 8.76 -20.47 -1.43
CA ILE A 387 8.65 -20.98 -2.81
C ILE A 387 9.57 -22.18 -3.00
N LYS A 388 10.83 -22.11 -2.54
CA LYS A 388 11.78 -23.24 -2.58
C LYS A 388 11.26 -24.48 -1.85
N ASN A 389 10.44 -24.30 -0.81
CA ASN A 389 9.82 -25.39 -0.06
C ASN A 389 8.40 -25.72 -0.53
N SER A 390 8.00 -25.26 -1.73
CA SER A 390 6.67 -25.50 -2.32
C SER A 390 5.48 -25.02 -1.46
N ILE A 391 5.71 -24.05 -0.57
CA ILE A 391 4.68 -23.40 0.22
C ILE A 391 4.25 -22.12 -0.52
N ARG A 392 2.98 -22.04 -0.91
CA ARG A 392 2.43 -20.87 -1.60
C ARG A 392 1.86 -19.84 -0.60
N PRO A 393 2.49 -18.67 -0.42
CA PRO A 393 1.90 -17.59 0.34
C PRO A 393 0.92 -16.75 -0.50
N ASP A 394 -0.05 -16.14 0.18
CA ASP A 394 -0.87 -15.05 -0.36
C ASP A 394 -0.23 -13.71 0.02
N VAL A 395 0.27 -12.97 -0.98
CA VAL A 395 1.08 -11.77 -0.76
C VAL A 395 0.38 -10.52 -1.31
N ILE A 396 0.39 -9.44 -0.53
CA ILE A 396 -0.08 -8.12 -0.95
C ILE A 396 1.14 -7.20 -1.07
N PHE A 397 1.32 -6.64 -2.26
CA PHE A 397 2.43 -5.74 -2.58
C PHE A 397 1.99 -4.26 -2.60
N ASN A 398 2.94 -3.36 -2.34
CA ASN A 398 2.85 -1.94 -2.63
C ASN A 398 4.11 -1.52 -3.39
N GLY A 399 4.04 -1.52 -4.73
CA GLY A 399 5.25 -1.47 -5.55
C GLY A 399 6.11 -2.72 -5.33
N SER A 400 7.42 -2.54 -5.11
CA SER A 400 8.38 -3.61 -4.78
C SER A 400 8.45 -3.94 -3.28
N LYS A 401 7.46 -3.51 -2.48
CA LYS A 401 7.44 -3.76 -1.03
C LYS A 401 6.36 -4.77 -0.67
N ILE A 402 6.71 -5.73 0.17
CA ILE A 402 5.76 -6.71 0.72
C ILE A 402 5.04 -6.06 1.90
N MET A 403 3.75 -5.81 1.75
CA MET A 403 2.92 -5.17 2.79
C MET A 403 2.39 -6.19 3.79
N TYR A 404 2.01 -7.35 3.26
CA TYR A 404 1.33 -8.41 3.98
C TYR A 404 1.59 -9.73 3.27
N MET A 405 1.79 -10.79 4.04
CA MET A 405 1.90 -12.15 3.54
C MET A 405 1.13 -13.09 4.47
N ALA A 406 0.32 -13.98 3.90
CA ALA A 406 -0.40 -14.99 4.65
C ALA A 406 -0.06 -16.41 4.15
N ILE A 407 0.13 -17.33 5.09
CA ILE A 407 0.28 -18.75 4.83
C ILE A 407 -0.96 -19.45 5.39
N ASN A 408 -1.96 -19.65 4.52
CA ASN A 408 -3.29 -20.12 4.93
C ASN A 408 -3.40 -21.64 5.09
N ARG A 409 -2.61 -22.44 4.35
CA ARG A 409 -2.68 -23.91 4.41
C ARG A 409 -1.97 -24.45 5.67
N GLY A 410 -2.74 -24.98 6.62
CA GLY A 410 -2.25 -25.70 7.81
C GLY A 410 -1.72 -24.82 8.95
N LEU A 411 -0.94 -23.78 8.65
CA LEU A 411 -0.25 -22.97 9.67
C LEU A 411 -0.98 -21.68 10.05
N ASN A 412 -1.77 -21.07 9.15
CA ASN A 412 -2.46 -19.78 9.37
C ASN A 412 -1.53 -18.67 9.93
N ILE A 413 -0.31 -18.57 9.39
CA ILE A 413 0.68 -17.58 9.81
C ILE A 413 0.48 -16.30 9.00
N ARG A 414 0.56 -15.14 9.66
CA ARG A 414 0.51 -13.83 9.02
C ARG A 414 1.83 -13.11 9.23
N VAL A 415 2.50 -12.72 8.15
CA VAL A 415 3.69 -11.87 8.18
C VAL A 415 3.27 -10.45 7.84
N LEU A 416 3.56 -9.53 8.74
CA LEU A 416 3.25 -8.11 8.62
C LEU A 416 4.54 -7.31 8.73
N ASP A 417 4.59 -6.21 8.01
CA ASP A 417 5.59 -5.19 8.25
C ASP A 417 5.08 -4.22 9.30
N SER A 418 5.81 -4.07 10.42
CA SER A 418 5.41 -3.17 11.49
C SER A 418 5.12 -1.76 10.97
N LEU A 419 5.95 -1.24 10.06
CA LEU A 419 5.78 0.12 9.51
C LEU A 419 4.50 0.32 8.67
N ASN A 420 3.88 -0.76 8.19
CA ASN A 420 2.67 -0.68 7.35
C ASN A 420 1.36 -0.72 8.13
N PHE A 421 1.37 -1.19 9.38
CA PHE A 421 0.17 -1.27 10.24
C PHE A 421 0.07 -0.11 11.23
N TYR A 422 1.10 0.73 11.34
CA TYR A 422 1.15 1.89 12.24
C TYR A 422 1.05 3.26 11.52
N ARG A 423 0.39 3.34 10.34
CA ARG A 423 0.10 4.62 9.64
C ARG A 423 -1.33 5.12 9.85
#